data_AF-A0A2M9C913-F1
#
_entry.id   AF-A0A2M9C913-F1
#
_cell.length_a   1.000
_cell.length_b   1.000
_cell.length_c   1.000
_cell.angle_alpha   90.00
_cell.angle_beta   90.00
_cell.angle_gamma   90.00
#
_symmetry.space_group_name_H-M   'P 1'
#
loop_
_entity.id
_entity.type
_entity.pdbx_description
1 polymer ?
#
loop_
_entity_poly.entity_id
_entity_poly.type
_entity_poly.pdbx_seq_one_letter_code
_entity_poly.pdbx_strand_id
1 'polypeptide(L)'
;MKAIHLFRFKDSIFHKIPYFKEDHKLNSDIEGFDLLTIEIVTEYIINTYDDFTFENTSQPDLLLMCNNAQTIIEHYFVITLDDYGFV
;
A
#
# COMPACT_ATOMS: atom_id res chain seq x y z
N MET A 1 1.47 21.88 -10.58
CA MET A 1 1.50 21.06 -9.35
C MET A 1 0.49 19.96 -9.54
N LYS A 2 0.87 18.72 -9.29
CA LYS A 2 0.01 17.54 -9.43
C LYS A 2 0.06 16.69 -8.17
N ALA A 3 -1.08 16.12 -7.79
CA ALA A 3 -1.13 15.08 -6.77
C ALA A 3 -0.71 13.75 -7.40
N ILE A 4 0.18 13.03 -6.73
CA ILE A 4 0.58 11.66 -7.10
C ILE A 4 0.26 10.71 -5.95
N HIS A 5 0.14 9.43 -6.29
CA HIS A 5 -0.12 8.36 -5.34
C HIS A 5 1.10 7.45 -5.27
N LEU A 6 1.69 7.33 -4.09
CA LEU A 6 2.76 6.36 -3.82
C LEU A 6 2.22 5.30 -2.86
N PHE A 7 2.51 4.04 -3.15
CA PHE A 7 2.11 2.91 -2.34
C PHE A 7 3.35 2.29 -1.73
N ARG A 8 3.39 2.21 -0.41
CA ARG A 8 4.43 1.48 0.31
C ARG A 8 3.89 0.14 0.75
N PHE A 9 4.67 -0.89 0.47
CA PHE A 9 4.43 -2.24 0.94
C PHE A 9 5.76 -2.85 1.35
N LYS A 10 5.87 -3.24 2.63
CA LYS A 10 7.14 -3.64 3.26
C LYS A 10 8.21 -2.55 3.02
N ASP A 11 9.35 -2.92 2.45
CA ASP A 11 10.48 -2.02 2.17
C ASP A 11 10.45 -1.42 0.75
N SER A 12 9.38 -1.65 -0.01
CA SER A 12 9.25 -1.22 -1.41
C SER A 12 8.21 -0.12 -1.58
N ILE A 13 8.47 0.78 -2.52
CA ILE A 13 7.59 1.88 -2.91
C ILE A 13 7.19 1.69 -4.37
N PHE A 14 5.91 1.87 -4.67
CA PHE A 14 5.30 1.65 -5.97
C PHE A 14 4.45 2.85 -6.36
N HIS A 15 4.35 3.14 -7.65
CA HIS A 15 3.41 4.15 -8.18
C HIS A 15 1.99 3.58 -8.40
N LYS A 16 1.82 2.26 -8.27
CA LYS A 16 0.53 1.57 -8.35
C LYS A 16 0.42 0.61 -7.19
N ILE A 17 -0.81 0.32 -6.75
CA ILE A 17 -1.05 -0.73 -5.76
C ILE A 17 -0.40 -2.02 -6.28
N PRO A 18 0.53 -2.65 -5.53
CA PRO A 18 1.09 -3.94 -5.90
C PRO A 18 -0.03 -4.95 -6.11
N TYR A 19 0.17 -6.01 -6.89
CA TYR A 19 -0.86 -7.01 -7.24
C TYR A 19 -1.52 -7.71 -6.03
N PHE A 20 -2.40 -7.00 -5.34
CA PHE A 20 -3.38 -7.54 -4.43
C PHE A 20 -4.66 -7.70 -5.24
N LYS A 21 -5.22 -8.91 -5.32
CA LYS A 21 -6.53 -9.08 -5.97
C LYS A 21 -7.52 -8.22 -5.17
N GLU A 22 -8.24 -7.32 -5.84
CA GLU A 22 -9.21 -6.42 -5.20
C GLU A 22 -10.26 -7.18 -4.36
N ASP A 23 -10.53 -8.45 -4.71
CA ASP A 23 -11.38 -9.38 -3.96
C ASP A 23 -10.94 -9.63 -2.50
N HIS A 24 -9.68 -9.32 -2.15
CA HIS A 24 -9.13 -9.49 -0.80
C HIS A 24 -9.11 -8.20 0.03
N LYS A 25 -9.58 -7.06 -0.52
CA LYS A 25 -9.65 -5.81 0.22
C LYS A 25 -10.75 -5.90 1.28
N LEU A 26 -10.35 -5.76 2.55
CA LEU A 26 -11.29 -5.76 3.67
C LEU A 26 -12.14 -4.49 3.64
N ASN A 27 -13.44 -4.65 3.44
CA ASN A 27 -14.43 -3.63 3.80
C ASN A 27 -14.73 -3.82 5.29
N SER A 28 -14.11 -2.99 6.12
CA SER A 28 -14.27 -2.65 7.56
C SER A 28 -15.11 -3.47 8.57
N ASP A 29 -15.90 -4.49 8.21
CA ASP A 29 -16.83 -5.20 9.09
C ASP A 29 -16.61 -6.72 9.08
N ILE A 30 -15.40 -7.20 9.39
CA ILE A 30 -15.16 -8.63 9.61
C ILE A 30 -14.67 -8.85 11.04
N GLU A 31 -15.59 -9.24 11.92
CA GLU A 31 -15.27 -9.87 13.21
C GLU A 31 -14.60 -11.22 12.93
N GLY A 32 -13.31 -11.36 13.27
CA GLY A 32 -12.58 -12.63 13.08
C GLY A 32 -11.11 -12.53 12.69
N PHE A 33 -10.46 -11.40 12.96
CA PHE A 33 -9.07 -11.14 12.56
C PHE A 33 -8.02 -12.08 13.17
N ASP A 34 -8.31 -12.75 14.29
CA ASP A 34 -7.31 -13.56 15.02
C ASP A 34 -6.77 -14.76 14.24
N LEU A 35 -7.42 -15.15 13.12
CA LEU A 35 -6.94 -16.24 12.28
C LEU A 35 -6.28 -15.73 10.98
N LEU A 36 -6.54 -14.52 10.51
CA LEU A 36 -6.17 -14.11 9.14
C LEU A 36 -4.76 -13.50 9.06
N THR A 37 -3.99 -13.86 8.03
CA THR A 37 -2.75 -13.12 7.70
C THR A 37 -3.14 -11.85 6.93
N ILE A 38 -2.92 -10.69 7.53
CA ILE A 38 -3.25 -9.40 6.91
C ILE A 38 -1.97 -8.76 6.36
N GLU A 39 -2.01 -8.37 5.09
CA GLU A 39 -0.99 -7.49 4.52
C GLU A 39 -1.52 -6.06 4.42
N ILE A 40 -0.69 -5.11 4.84
CA ILE A 40 -1.04 -3.68 4.86
C ILE A 40 -0.24 -2.97 3.78
N VAL A 41 -0.94 -2.28 2.88
CA VAL A 41 -0.35 -1.35 1.92
C VAL A 41 -0.71 0.06 2.34
N THR A 42 0.29 0.91 2.52
CA THR A 42 0.07 2.32 2.85
C THR A 42 0.15 3.16 1.58
N GLU A 43 -0.92 3.87 1.27
CA GLU A 43 -0.98 4.87 0.20
C GLU A 43 -0.66 6.26 0.76
N TYR A 44 0.18 6.99 0.04
CA TYR A 44 0.59 8.35 0.33
C TYR A 44 0.19 9.23 -0.85
N ILE A 45 -0.66 10.23 -0.59
CA ILE A 45 -1.04 11.23 -1.58
C ILE A 45 -0.17 12.47 -1.38
N ILE A 46 0.65 12.78 -2.37
CA ILE A 46 1.72 13.78 -2.28
C ILE A 46 1.56 14.79 -3.41
N ASN A 47 1.64 16.08 -3.08
CA ASN A 47 1.68 17.14 -4.07
C ASN A 47 3.10 17.33 -4.59
N THR A 48 3.27 17.25 -5.90
CA THR A 48 4.56 17.34 -6.60
C THR A 48 4.52 18.36 -7.72
N TYR A 49 5.69 18.74 -8.22
CA TYR A 49 5.81 19.54 -9.42
C TYR A 49 5.46 18.70 -10.66
N ASP A 50 5.06 19.37 -11.75
CA ASP A 50 4.53 18.67 -12.94
C ASP A 50 5.60 17.82 -13.64
N ASP A 51 6.87 18.19 -13.50
CA ASP A 51 8.07 17.52 -13.99
C ASP A 51 8.51 16.31 -13.15
N PHE A 52 7.86 16.05 -12.01
CA PHE A 52 8.18 14.88 -11.20
C PHE A 52 8.00 13.58 -12.00
N THR A 53 9.03 12.72 -11.93
CA THR A 53 9.09 11.40 -12.56
C THR A 53 9.56 10.38 -11.53
N PHE A 54 8.75 9.33 -11.33
CA PHE A 54 9.00 8.30 -10.33
C PHE A 54 10.31 7.55 -10.61
N GLU A 55 10.55 7.21 -11.87
CA GLU A 55 11.70 6.43 -12.34
C GLU A 55 13.04 7.16 -12.16
N ASN A 56 13.02 8.49 -12.12
CA ASN A 56 14.20 9.31 -11.91
C ASN A 56 14.41 9.69 -10.43
N THR A 57 13.51 9.26 -9.54
CA THR A 57 13.59 9.60 -8.12
C THR A 57 14.17 8.43 -7.34
N SER A 58 15.15 8.70 -6.48
CA SER A 58 15.81 7.64 -5.70
C SER A 58 14.89 7.09 -4.62
N GLN A 59 15.10 5.84 -4.19
CA GLN A 59 14.31 5.23 -3.11
C GLN A 59 14.37 6.04 -1.79
N PRO A 60 15.53 6.57 -1.33
CA PRO A 60 15.58 7.46 -0.16
C PRO A 60 14.73 8.72 -0.32
N ASP A 61 14.73 9.33 -1.50
CA ASP A 61 13.94 10.53 -1.77
C ASP A 61 12.44 10.22 -1.77
N LEU A 62 12.04 9.11 -2.41
CA LEU A 62 10.66 8.63 -2.37
C LEU A 62 10.19 8.36 -0.93
N LEU A 63 11.05 7.78 -0.08
CA LEU A 63 10.74 7.55 1.34
C LEU A 63 10.55 8.89 2.08
N LEU A 64 11.40 9.87 1.83
CA LEU A 64 11.27 11.22 2.40
C LEU A 64 9.95 11.87 1.95
N MET A 65 9.57 11.70 0.68
CA MET A 65 8.30 12.21 0.16
C MET A 65 7.10 11.54 0.85
N CYS A 66 7.13 10.22 1.08
CA CYS A 66 6.11 9.52 1.85
C CYS A 66 6.01 10.04 3.30
N ASN A 67 7.13 10.28 3.97
CA ASN A 67 7.15 10.82 5.34
C ASN A 67 6.57 12.25 5.42
N ASN A 68 6.60 13.00 4.32
CA ASN A 68 6.06 14.35 4.21
C ASN A 68 4.64 14.38 3.61
N ALA A 69 4.02 13.24 3.33
CA ALA A 69 2.70 13.19 2.74
C ALA A 69 1.64 13.77 3.71
N GLN A 70 0.73 14.58 3.16
CA GLN A 70 -0.37 15.15 3.95
C GLN A 70 -1.53 14.18 4.15
N THR A 71 -1.66 13.21 3.25
CA THR A 71 -2.75 12.23 3.28
C THR A 71 -2.17 10.84 3.16
N ILE A 72 -2.52 10.01 4.14
CA ILE A 72 -2.07 8.63 4.28
C ILE A 72 -3.32 7.76 4.39
N ILE A 73 -3.41 6.71 3.59
CA ILE A 73 -4.53 5.76 3.58
C ILE A 73 -3.96 4.35 3.73
N GLU A 74 -4.47 3.58 4.68
CA GLU A 74 -4.09 2.17 4.84
C GLU A 74 -5.10 1.27 4.11
N HIS A 75 -4.57 0.38 3.28
CA HIS A 75 -5.34 -0.66 2.61
C HIS A 75 -4.98 -2.01 3.24
N TYR A 76 -5.98 -2.69 3.79
CA TYR A 76 -5.83 -3.98 4.45
C TYR A 76 -6.26 -5.09 3.48
N PHE A 77 -5.35 -6.03 3.22
CA PHE A 77 -5.56 -7.17 2.34
C PHE A 77 -5.48 -8.47 3.13
N VAL A 78 -6.49 -9.33 2.97
CA VAL A 78 -6.47 -10.68 3.56
C VAL A 78 -5.67 -11.62 2.66
N ILE A 79 -4.60 -12.18 3.19
CA ILE A 79 -4.03 -13.42 2.68
C ILE A 79 -4.73 -14.52 3.47
N THR A 80 -5.62 -15.26 2.80
CA THR A 80 -6.28 -16.44 3.37
C THR A 80 -5.24 -17.31 4.08
N LEU A 81 -5.56 -17.77 5.31
CA LEU A 81 -4.75 -18.77 6.00
C LEU A 81 -4.44 -19.89 5.01
N ASP A 82 -3.22 -20.43 5.13
CA ASP A 82 -2.93 -21.78 4.69
C ASP A 82 -4.17 -22.63 4.90
N ASP A 83 -4.64 -23.19 3.79
CA ASP A 83 -5.61 -24.27 3.75
C ASP A 83 -4.98 -25.35 4.63
N TYR A 84 -5.30 -25.33 5.94
CA TYR A 84 -4.88 -26.36 6.87
C TYR A 84 -5.48 -27.62 6.27
N GLY A 85 -4.66 -28.33 5.51
CA GLY A 85 -4.99 -29.58 4.89
C GLY A 85 -5.33 -30.55 6.00
N PHE A 86 -6.60 -30.56 6.38
CA PHE A 86 -7.22 -31.70 7.01
C PHE A 86 -7.24 -32.80 5.94
N VAL A 87 -6.16 -33.58 5.92
CA VAL A 87 -6.13 -34.91 5.32
C VAL A 87 -5.73 -35.89 6.41
#